data_AF-A0A142XV50-F1
#
_entry.id   AF-A0A142XV50-F1
#
_cell.length_a   1.000
_cell.length_b   1.000
_cell.length_c   1.000
_cell.angle_alpha   90.00
_cell.angle_beta   90.00
_cell.angle_gamma   90.00
#
_symmetry.space_group_name_H-M   'P 1'
#
loop_
_entity.id
_entity.type
_entity.pdbx_description
1 polymer ?
#
loop_
_entity_poly.entity_id
_entity_poly.type
_entity_poly.pdbx_seq_one_letter_code
_entity_poly.pdbx_strand_id
1 'polypeptide(L)'
;MTNGVPARIVNYAFLQELKEENTSLWDDVVLLGSYGDEPFSADWIEQNAGSLLRRLRDKLAGQFRMEECLAYIPAPGARQSEQVTAALDQHLKILLHCVSLSEQCDDFEYAGKLASETLEIWKQMRVLYEEIMEHEALERRLIPGDRFDDASDASNAMAPPRSNFWTSVSLRR
;
A
#
# COMPACT_ATOMS: atom_id res chain seq x y z
N MET A 1 7.87 15.62 31.89
CA MET A 1 7.18 16.20 30.73
C MET A 1 7.13 15.12 29.67
N THR A 2 5.98 14.47 29.48
CA THR A 2 5.80 13.51 28.40
C THR A 2 5.78 14.30 27.10
N ASN A 3 6.80 14.17 26.26
CA ASN A 3 6.75 14.62 24.88
C ASN A 3 5.70 13.77 24.17
N GLY A 4 4.43 14.13 24.32
CA GLY A 4 3.33 13.46 23.62
C GLY A 4 3.52 13.68 22.12
N VAL A 5 3.41 12.61 21.35
CA VAL A 5 3.35 12.72 19.88
C VAL A 5 2.18 13.66 19.55
N PRO A 6 2.40 14.75 18.81
CA PRO A 6 1.34 15.69 18.49
C PRO A 6 0.26 14.97 17.69
N ALA A 7 -0.99 15.20 18.06
CA ALA A 7 -2.13 14.68 17.34
C ALA A 7 -2.08 15.09 15.86
N ARG A 8 -2.56 14.24 14.96
CA ARG A 8 -2.55 14.52 13.52
C ARG A 8 -3.97 14.62 12.95
N ILE A 9 -4.18 15.61 12.10
CA ILE A 9 -5.36 15.70 11.22
C ILE A 9 -5.01 15.11 9.86
N VAL A 10 -6.02 14.67 9.12
CA VAL A 10 -5.84 14.10 7.79
C VAL A 10 -6.29 15.10 6.73
N ASN A 11 -5.42 15.40 5.77
CA ASN A 11 -5.77 16.10 4.55
C ASN A 11 -6.24 15.09 3.50
N TYR A 12 -7.55 14.83 3.50
CA TYR A 12 -8.17 13.80 2.64
C TYR A 12 -8.05 14.10 1.15
N ALA A 13 -8.16 15.37 0.76
CA ALA A 13 -8.06 15.77 -0.63
C ALA A 13 -6.67 15.45 -1.19
N PHE A 14 -5.62 15.80 -0.43
CA PHE A 14 -4.26 15.48 -0.81
C PHE A 14 -4.00 13.97 -0.82
N LEU A 15 -4.48 13.23 0.19
CA LEU A 15 -4.33 11.78 0.23
C LEU A 15 -4.95 11.12 -1.02
N GLN A 16 -6.15 11.56 -1.42
CA GLN A 16 -6.80 11.06 -2.64
C GLN A 16 -6.02 11.43 -3.91
N GLU A 17 -5.65 12.71 -4.07
CA GLU A 17 -4.86 13.20 -5.21
C GLU A 17 -3.56 12.40 -5.36
N LEU A 18 -2.86 12.17 -4.27
CA LEU A 18 -1.60 11.42 -4.25
C LEU A 18 -1.76 9.99 -4.78
N LYS A 19 -2.87 9.32 -4.44
CA LYS A 19 -3.15 7.95 -4.91
C LYS A 19 -3.54 7.93 -6.40
N GLU A 20 -4.17 8.98 -6.90
CA GLU A 20 -4.55 9.12 -8.32
C GLU A 20 -3.35 9.46 -9.22
N GLU A 21 -2.38 10.22 -8.71
CA GLU A 21 -1.20 10.65 -9.49
C GLU A 21 -0.11 9.58 -9.60
N ASN A 22 0.05 8.72 -8.58
CA ASN A 22 1.14 7.74 -8.54
C ASN A 22 0.79 6.41 -9.25
N THR A 23 0.35 6.51 -10.51
CA THR A 23 -0.06 5.34 -11.32
C THR A 23 1.05 4.30 -11.45
N SER A 24 2.30 4.73 -11.57
CA SER A 24 3.44 3.82 -11.74
C SER A 24 3.73 2.95 -10.50
N LEU A 25 3.42 3.42 -9.28
CA LEU A 25 3.50 2.59 -8.08
C LEU A 25 2.44 1.50 -8.14
N TRP A 26 1.22 1.88 -8.52
CA TRP A 26 0.11 0.95 -8.61
C TRP A 26 0.31 -0.11 -9.67
N ASP A 27 0.93 0.22 -10.80
CA ASP A 27 1.31 -0.77 -11.80
C ASP A 27 2.25 -1.84 -11.21
N ASP A 28 3.24 -1.45 -10.40
CA ASP A 28 4.15 -2.40 -9.73
C ASP A 28 3.42 -3.21 -8.63
N VAL A 29 2.46 -2.62 -7.91
CA VAL A 29 1.65 -3.34 -6.90
C VAL A 29 0.70 -4.34 -7.56
N VAL A 30 0.06 -3.96 -8.67
CA VAL A 30 -0.77 -4.86 -9.48
C VAL A 30 0.09 -5.98 -10.06
N LEU A 31 1.30 -5.67 -10.52
CA LEU A 31 2.24 -6.67 -10.98
C LEU A 31 2.57 -7.66 -9.86
N LEU A 32 2.90 -7.17 -8.66
CA LEU A 32 3.13 -8.01 -7.48
C LEU A 32 1.94 -8.94 -7.19
N GLY A 33 0.71 -8.41 -7.19
CA GLY A 33 -0.50 -9.19 -6.96
C GLY A 33 -0.77 -10.22 -8.05
N SER A 34 -0.55 -9.88 -9.32
CA SER A 34 -0.79 -10.77 -10.46
C SER A 34 0.07 -12.03 -10.45
N TYR A 35 1.25 -11.96 -9.82
CA TYR A 35 2.13 -13.12 -9.61
C TYR A 35 1.98 -13.74 -8.22
N GLY A 36 1.28 -13.07 -7.29
CA GLY A 36 0.82 -13.67 -6.03
C GLY A 36 -0.35 -14.63 -6.22
N ASP A 37 -1.12 -14.46 -7.29
CA ASP A 37 -2.19 -15.36 -7.73
C ASP A 37 -1.69 -16.36 -8.79
N GLU A 38 -2.25 -17.57 -8.81
CA GLU A 38 -1.78 -18.70 -9.64
C GLU A 38 -1.84 -18.47 -11.17
N PRO A 39 -0.99 -19.13 -11.98
CA PRO A 39 0.04 -20.10 -11.58
C PRO A 39 1.43 -19.47 -11.34
N PHE A 40 2.09 -20.00 -10.33
CA PHE A 40 3.49 -19.75 -9.98
C PHE A 40 4.45 -19.90 -11.17
N SER A 41 5.29 -18.89 -11.40
CA SER A 41 6.34 -18.90 -12.43
C SER A 41 7.71 -18.69 -11.79
N ALA A 42 8.46 -19.79 -11.61
CA ALA A 42 9.81 -19.75 -11.05
C ALA A 42 10.75 -18.88 -11.90
N ASP A 43 10.72 -19.04 -13.22
CA ASP A 43 11.55 -18.28 -14.17
C ASP A 43 11.35 -16.77 -14.02
N TRP A 44 10.09 -16.33 -13.82
CA TRP A 44 9.80 -14.92 -13.64
C TRP A 44 10.38 -14.40 -12.32
N ILE A 45 10.23 -15.14 -11.22
CA ILE A 45 10.77 -14.75 -9.91
C ILE A 45 12.29 -14.60 -10.00
N GLU A 46 12.96 -15.59 -10.58
CA GLU A 46 14.41 -15.58 -10.74
C GLU A 46 14.89 -14.34 -11.50
N GLN A 47 14.16 -13.92 -12.54
CA GLN A 47 14.56 -12.80 -13.38
C GLN A 47 14.12 -11.43 -12.85
N ASN A 48 13.02 -11.35 -12.10
CA ASN A 48 12.31 -10.09 -11.87
C ASN A 48 12.10 -9.73 -10.40
N ALA A 49 12.02 -10.69 -9.48
CA ALA A 49 11.54 -10.45 -8.11
C ALA A 49 12.37 -9.39 -7.38
N GLY A 50 13.70 -9.57 -7.32
CA GLY A 50 14.59 -8.61 -6.66
C GLY A 50 14.47 -7.19 -7.25
N SER A 51 14.35 -7.07 -8.57
CA SER A 51 14.18 -5.78 -9.24
C SER A 51 12.85 -5.11 -8.91
N LEU A 52 11.74 -5.86 -8.88
CA LEU A 52 10.42 -5.35 -8.53
C LEU A 52 10.38 -4.89 -7.08
N LEU A 53 10.92 -5.69 -6.16
CA LEU A 53 10.93 -5.38 -4.74
C LEU A 53 11.71 -4.10 -4.42
N ARG A 54 12.85 -3.87 -5.10
CA ARG A 54 13.61 -2.62 -4.98
C ARG A 54 12.82 -1.42 -5.50
N ARG A 55 12.18 -1.54 -6.68
CA ARG A 55 11.32 -0.47 -7.22
C ARG A 55 10.15 -0.14 -6.29
N LEU A 56 9.48 -1.17 -5.78
CA LEU A 56 8.38 -1.02 -4.82
C LEU A 56 8.85 -0.32 -3.54
N ARG A 57 9.97 -0.76 -2.95
CA ARG A 57 10.59 -0.09 -1.79
C ARG A 57 10.76 1.41 -2.04
N ASP A 58 11.38 1.78 -3.15
CA ASP A 58 11.71 3.17 -3.44
C ASP A 58 10.46 4.02 -3.68
N LYS A 59 9.49 3.49 -4.44
CA LYS A 59 8.21 4.18 -4.72
C LYS A 59 7.33 4.29 -3.47
N LEU A 60 7.21 3.23 -2.67
CA LEU A 60 6.48 3.24 -1.40
C LEU A 60 7.12 4.19 -0.40
N ALA A 61 8.46 4.22 -0.31
CA ALA A 61 9.14 5.17 0.57
C ALA A 61 8.86 6.62 0.17
N GLY A 62 8.82 6.91 -1.13
CA GLY A 62 8.41 8.22 -1.64
C GLY A 62 6.96 8.56 -1.29
N GLN A 63 6.04 7.62 -1.54
CA GLN A 63 4.62 7.71 -1.24
C GLN A 63 4.37 7.99 0.26
N PHE A 64 4.87 7.12 1.14
CA PHE A 64 4.72 7.22 2.59
C PHE A 64 5.30 8.52 3.14
N ARG A 65 6.43 8.98 2.60
CA ARG A 65 7.01 10.26 2.99
C ARG A 65 6.10 11.43 2.66
N MET A 66 5.45 11.43 1.49
CA MET A 66 4.50 12.46 1.11
C MET A 66 3.27 12.43 2.03
N GLU A 67 2.74 11.24 2.32
CA GLU A 67 1.62 11.08 3.25
C GLU A 67 1.96 11.59 4.64
N GLU A 68 3.09 11.18 5.20
CA GLU A 68 3.58 11.62 6.51
C GLU A 68 3.78 13.13 6.63
N CYS A 69 4.22 13.79 5.55
CA CYS A 69 4.53 15.21 5.55
C CYS A 69 3.32 16.09 5.21
N LEU A 70 2.43 15.62 4.34
CA LEU A 70 1.41 16.45 3.68
C LEU A 70 -0.02 15.94 3.89
N ALA A 71 -0.21 14.63 4.08
CA ALA A 71 -1.52 14.05 4.39
C ALA A 71 -1.78 14.00 5.90
N TYR A 72 -0.78 13.62 6.71
CA TYR A 72 -0.89 13.41 8.15
C TYR A 72 -0.31 14.60 8.94
N ILE A 73 -1.02 15.73 8.93
CA ILE A 73 -0.54 17.02 9.40
C ILE A 73 -0.60 17.10 10.94
N PRO A 74 0.50 17.41 11.64
CA PRO A 74 0.49 17.67 13.08
C PRO A 74 -0.41 18.86 13.44
N ALA A 75 -1.34 18.65 14.36
CA ALA A 75 -2.30 19.64 14.85
C ALA A 75 -2.31 19.65 16.38
N PRO A 76 -1.65 20.65 17.01
CA PRO A 76 -1.67 20.80 18.47
C PRO A 76 -3.10 20.88 19.00
N GLY A 77 -3.42 20.06 20.01
CA GLY A 77 -4.76 20.04 20.64
C GLY A 77 -5.82 19.23 19.89
N ALA A 78 -5.51 18.65 18.72
CA ALA A 78 -6.38 17.67 18.09
C ALA A 78 -6.42 16.35 18.90
N ARG A 79 -7.44 15.53 18.66
CA ARG A 79 -7.48 14.15 19.19
C ARG A 79 -6.69 13.25 18.23
N GLN A 80 -5.74 12.46 18.76
CA GLN A 80 -5.01 11.49 17.95
C GLN A 80 -5.99 10.47 17.36
N SER A 81 -5.92 10.26 16.05
CA SER A 81 -6.63 9.18 15.37
C SER A 81 -5.81 7.89 15.49
N GLU A 82 -6.40 6.86 16.10
CA GLU A 82 -5.79 5.52 16.17
C GLU A 82 -5.52 4.95 14.77
N GLN A 83 -6.38 5.26 13.80
CA GLN A 83 -6.21 4.82 12.41
C GLN A 83 -5.00 5.48 11.74
N VAL A 84 -4.72 6.75 12.03
CA VAL A 84 -3.52 7.43 11.52
C VAL A 84 -2.27 6.85 12.18
N THR A 85 -2.30 6.56 13.48
CA THR A 85 -1.17 5.87 14.14
C THR A 85 -0.92 4.51 13.50
N ALA A 86 -1.96 3.72 13.27
CA ALA A 86 -1.84 2.41 12.64
C ALA A 86 -1.30 2.48 11.21
N ALA A 87 -1.70 3.48 10.41
CA ALA A 87 -1.19 3.69 9.06
C ALA A 87 0.33 3.97 9.09
N LEU A 88 0.76 4.88 9.98
CA LEU A 88 2.19 5.20 10.17
C LEU A 88 3.01 3.99 10.61
N ASP A 89 2.48 3.17 11.51
CA ASP A 89 3.16 1.94 11.96
C ASP A 89 3.28 0.91 10.81
N GLN A 90 2.30 0.85 9.91
CA GLN A 90 2.34 -0.01 8.73
C GLN A 90 3.39 0.44 7.70
N HIS A 91 3.66 1.74 7.55
CA HIS A 91 4.66 2.24 6.59
C HIS A 91 6.03 1.59 6.83
N LEU A 92 6.53 1.66 8.07
CA LEU A 92 7.83 1.10 8.41
C LEU A 92 7.85 -0.42 8.23
N LYS A 93 6.78 -1.10 8.64
CA LYS A 93 6.65 -2.56 8.51
C LYS A 93 6.78 -2.99 7.05
N ILE A 94 6.02 -2.37 6.15
CA ILE A 94 6.01 -2.69 4.72
C ILE A 94 7.39 -2.40 4.10
N LEU A 95 8.01 -1.26 4.42
CA LEU A 95 9.34 -0.92 3.88
C LEU A 95 10.41 -1.92 4.31
N LEU A 96 10.41 -2.33 5.59
CA LEU A 96 11.34 -3.33 6.08
C LEU A 96 11.13 -4.70 5.42
N HIS A 97 9.87 -5.07 5.14
CA HIS A 97 9.57 -6.29 4.42
C HIS A 97 10.10 -6.24 2.97
N CYS A 98 9.90 -5.13 2.25
CA CYS A 98 10.49 -4.94 0.93
C CYS A 98 12.02 -5.06 0.95
N VAL A 99 12.69 -4.43 1.92
CA VAL A 99 14.16 -4.50 2.07
C VAL A 99 14.59 -5.93 2.30
N SER A 100 14.05 -6.58 3.34
CA SER A 100 14.41 -7.95 3.71
C SER A 100 14.23 -8.93 2.55
N LEU A 101 13.11 -8.85 1.84
CA LEU A 101 12.83 -9.76 0.74
C LEU A 101 13.70 -9.48 -0.50
N SER A 102 14.02 -8.21 -0.77
CA SER A 102 14.94 -7.85 -1.85
C SER A 102 16.37 -8.31 -1.56
N GLU A 103 16.86 -8.15 -0.33
CA GLU A 103 18.19 -8.62 0.08
C GLU A 103 18.27 -10.15 0.04
N GLN A 104 17.21 -10.84 0.47
CA GLN A 104 17.13 -12.28 0.36
C GLN A 104 17.21 -12.77 -1.09
N CYS A 105 16.58 -12.07 -2.04
CA CYS A 105 16.71 -12.39 -3.47
C CYS A 105 18.16 -12.24 -3.93
N ASP A 106 18.83 -11.15 -3.56
CA ASP A 106 20.23 -10.88 -3.93
C ASP A 106 21.17 -11.93 -3.33
N ASP A 107 20.96 -12.32 -2.08
CA ASP A 107 21.73 -13.37 -1.40
C ASP A 107 21.56 -14.74 -2.06
N PHE A 108 20.33 -15.09 -2.46
CA PHE A 108 20.06 -16.34 -3.16
C PHE A 108 20.58 -16.35 -4.60
N GLU A 109 20.54 -15.21 -5.30
CA GLU A 109 21.15 -15.07 -6.61
C GLU A 109 22.67 -15.24 -6.50
N TYR A 110 23.31 -14.53 -5.57
CA TYR A 110 24.75 -14.62 -5.31
C TYR A 110 25.18 -16.03 -4.92
N ALA A 111 24.36 -16.75 -4.15
CA ALA A 111 24.62 -18.14 -3.77
C ALA A 111 24.28 -19.17 -4.85
N GLY A 112 23.69 -18.78 -5.98
CA GLY A 112 23.21 -19.70 -7.02
C GLY A 112 22.05 -20.60 -6.56
N LYS A 113 21.24 -20.14 -5.59
CA LYS A 113 20.12 -20.87 -4.98
C LYS A 113 18.75 -20.30 -5.34
N LEU A 114 18.70 -19.21 -6.10
CA LEU A 114 17.46 -18.50 -6.39
C LEU A 114 16.38 -19.43 -6.97
N ALA A 115 16.74 -20.25 -7.95
CA ALA A 115 15.84 -21.25 -8.56
C ALA A 115 15.20 -22.21 -7.53
N SER A 116 15.98 -22.71 -6.56
CA SER A 116 15.48 -23.64 -5.54
C SER A 116 14.64 -22.97 -4.44
N GLU A 117 14.79 -21.66 -4.26
CA GLU A 117 14.11 -20.89 -3.20
C GLU A 117 12.91 -20.07 -3.74
N THR A 118 12.64 -20.14 -5.04
CA THR A 118 11.56 -19.39 -5.72
C THR A 118 10.20 -19.54 -5.06
N LEU A 119 9.85 -20.73 -4.57
CA LEU A 119 8.58 -20.97 -3.87
C LEU A 119 8.46 -20.19 -2.57
N GLU A 120 9.55 -20.02 -1.83
CA GLU A 120 9.54 -19.29 -0.57
C GLU A 120 9.49 -17.78 -0.80
N ILE A 121 10.24 -17.30 -1.81
CA ILE A 121 10.17 -15.89 -2.25
C ILE A 121 8.74 -15.57 -2.69
N TRP A 122 8.11 -16.45 -3.46
CA TRP A 122 6.73 -16.27 -3.91
C TRP A 122 5.74 -16.09 -2.75
N LYS A 123 5.81 -16.95 -1.72
CA LYS A 123 4.95 -16.83 -0.54
C LYS A 123 5.15 -15.50 0.18
N GLN A 124 6.39 -15.06 0.34
CA GLN A 124 6.67 -13.79 0.98
C GLN A 124 6.21 -12.59 0.13
N MET A 125 6.36 -12.65 -1.19
CA MET A 125 5.82 -11.64 -2.11
C MET A 125 4.30 -11.51 -1.98
N ARG A 126 3.59 -12.63 -1.81
CA ARG A 126 2.15 -12.63 -1.55
C ARG A 126 1.80 -11.98 -0.20
N VAL A 127 2.52 -12.31 0.86
CA VAL A 127 2.32 -11.66 2.17
C VAL A 127 2.55 -10.15 2.06
N LEU A 128 3.62 -9.72 1.38
CA LEU A 128 3.88 -8.31 1.14
C LEU A 128 2.73 -7.62 0.38
N TYR A 129 2.19 -8.28 -0.65
CA TYR A 129 1.02 -7.77 -1.38
C TYR A 129 -0.19 -7.59 -0.46
N GLU A 130 -0.50 -8.61 0.34
CA GLU A 130 -1.61 -8.57 1.30
C GLU A 130 -1.43 -7.41 2.30
N GLU A 131 -0.22 -7.19 2.83
CA GLU A 131 0.10 -6.08 3.73
C GLU A 131 -0.08 -4.70 3.07
N ILE A 132 0.33 -4.53 1.82
CA ILE A 132 0.10 -3.30 1.06
C ILE A 132 -1.41 -3.07 0.89
N MET A 133 -2.17 -4.11 0.52
CA MET A 133 -3.62 -4.00 0.32
C MET A 133 -4.37 -3.72 1.62
N GLU A 134 -3.94 -4.27 2.74
CA GLU A 134 -4.47 -3.98 4.07
C GLU A 134 -4.25 -2.53 4.48
N HIS A 135 -3.04 -2.00 4.20
CA HIS A 135 -2.72 -0.61 4.43
C HIS A 135 -3.61 0.33 3.60
N GLU A 136 -3.76 0.04 2.31
CA GLU A 136 -4.63 0.82 1.43
C GLU A 136 -6.10 0.77 1.86
N ALA A 137 -6.57 -0.39 2.36
CA ALA A 137 -7.90 -0.51 2.95
C ALA A 137 -8.05 0.29 4.26
N LEU A 138 -6.99 0.44 5.05
CA LEU A 138 -6.98 1.33 6.21
C LEU A 138 -7.11 2.80 5.79
N GLU A 139 -6.35 3.22 4.79
CA GLU A 139 -6.38 4.61 4.31
C GLU A 139 -7.70 5.00 3.67
N ARG A 140 -8.34 4.10 2.91
CA ARG A 140 -9.69 4.34 2.39
C ARG A 140 -10.71 4.61 3.49
N ARG A 141 -10.60 3.92 4.63
CA ARG A 141 -11.48 4.14 5.80
C ARG A 141 -11.26 5.50 6.48
N LEU A 142 -10.14 6.17 6.22
CA LEU A 142 -9.87 7.52 6.68
C LEU A 142 -10.64 8.57 5.84
N ILE A 143 -10.80 8.36 4.53
CA ILE A 143 -11.41 9.35 3.60
C ILE A 143 -12.93 9.45 3.85
N PRO A 144 -13.46 10.62 4.27
CA PRO A 144 -14.89 10.82 4.50
C PRO A 144 -15.62 10.83 3.14
N GLY A 145 -16.33 9.74 2.85
CA GLY A 145 -17.04 9.55 1.57
C GLY A 145 -17.16 8.07 1.17
N ASP A 146 -16.29 7.20 1.69
CA ASP A 146 -16.36 5.75 1.49
C ASP A 146 -17.20 5.05 2.59
N ARG A 147 -17.76 5.83 3.51
CA ARG A 147 -18.83 5.42 4.43
C ARG A 147 -20.15 5.94 3.88
N PHE A 148 -20.90 5.09 3.19
CA PHE A 148 -22.34 5.22 3.21
C PHE A 148 -22.80 4.94 4.64
N ASP A 149 -22.84 5.97 5.48
CA ASP A 149 -23.60 5.89 6.72
C ASP A 149 -25.08 5.84 6.34
N ASP A 150 -25.65 4.65 6.46
CA ASP A 150 -27.08 4.39 6.56
C ASP A 150 -27.65 5.20 7.74
N ALA A 151 -28.08 6.44 7.49
CA ALA A 151 -29.15 7.10 8.22
C ALA A 151 -29.57 8.40 7.52
N SER A 152 -30.83 8.41 7.06
CA SER A 152 -31.63 9.57 6.61
C SER A 152 -31.10 10.40 5.44
N ASP A 153 -31.46 10.02 4.21
CA ASP A 153 -32.47 10.78 3.47
C ASP A 153 -32.77 10.12 2.11
N ALA A 154 -33.97 9.54 2.03
CA ALA A 154 -34.56 9.16 0.77
C ALA A 154 -34.97 10.43 0.02
N SER A 155 -34.20 10.83 -1.00
CA SER A 155 -34.65 11.50 -2.25
C SER A 155 -33.60 12.46 -2.84
N ASN A 156 -32.54 11.94 -3.47
CA ASN A 156 -32.12 12.51 -4.75
C ASN A 156 -31.15 11.56 -5.47
N ALA A 157 -31.59 11.03 -6.60
CA ALA A 157 -30.73 10.30 -7.52
C ALA A 157 -29.83 11.32 -8.24
N MET A 158 -28.53 11.36 -7.91
CA MET A 158 -27.51 11.94 -8.76
C MET A 158 -26.38 10.92 -8.94
N ALA A 159 -26.11 10.62 -10.20
CA ALA A 159 -25.19 9.59 -10.65
C ALA A 159 -23.75 9.79 -10.11
N PRO A 160 -23.00 8.70 -9.87
CA PRO A 160 -21.63 8.81 -9.37
C PRO A 160 -20.70 9.45 -10.41
N PRO A 161 -19.71 10.25 -9.97
CA PRO A 161 -18.66 10.76 -10.85
C PRO A 161 -17.81 9.59 -11.36
N ARG A 162 -17.59 9.59 -12.67
CA ARG A 162 -16.80 8.58 -13.38
C ARG A 162 -15.31 8.76 -13.06
N SER A 163 -14.77 7.87 -12.23
CA SER A 163 -13.33 7.54 -12.22
C SER A 163 -13.21 6.06 -12.55
N ASN A 164 -12.75 5.78 -13.78
CA ASN A 164 -12.79 4.44 -14.41
C ASN A 164 -11.62 3.52 -14.02
N PHE A 165 -10.76 3.89 -13.06
CA PHE A 165 -9.61 3.06 -12.68
C PHE A 165 -9.92 2.10 -11.52
N TRP A 166 -10.77 2.51 -10.58
CA TRP A 166 -10.94 1.78 -9.30
C TRP A 166 -12.01 0.68 -9.34
N THR A 167 -12.92 0.70 -10.32
CA THR A 167 -13.92 -0.37 -10.50
C THR A 167 -13.27 -1.68 -10.96
N SER A 168 -12.11 -1.63 -11.64
CA SER A 168 -11.44 -2.83 -12.16
C SER A 168 -10.68 -3.64 -11.10
N VAL A 169 -10.30 -3.04 -9.97
CA VAL A 169 -9.58 -3.73 -8.88
C VAL A 169 -10.56 -4.46 -7.95
N SER A 170 -11.76 -3.90 -7.73
CA SER A 170 -12.80 -4.53 -6.88
C SER A 170 -13.59 -5.66 -7.57
N LEU A 171 -13.51 -5.78 -8.91
CA LEU A 171 -14.28 -6.75 -9.70
C LEU A 171 -13.53 -8.05 -10.07
N ARG A 172 -12.29 -8.25 -9.58
CA ARG A 172 -11.59 -9.54 -9.68
C ARG A 172 -11.55 -10.21 -8.31
N ARG A 173 -12.72 -10.69 -7.87
CA ARG A 173 -12.86 -11.72 -6.85
C ARG A 173 -13.43 -12.97 -7.50
#